data_AF-O86884-F1
#
_entry.id   AF-O86884-F1
#
_cell.length_a   1.000
_cell.length_b   1.000
_cell.length_c   1.000
_cell.angle_alpha   90.00
_cell.angle_beta   90.00
_cell.angle_gamma   90.00
#
_symmetry.space_group_name_H-M   'P 1'
#
loop_
_entity.id
_entity.type
_entity.pdbx_description
1 polymer ?
#
loop_
_entity_poly.entity_id
_entity_poly.type
_entity_poly.pdbx_seq_one_letter_code
_entity_poly.pdbx_strand_id
1 'polypeptide(L)'
;FGAIDTKPIADMLVALEQIGDLQVTSFHYPNAYPLEKYPERFGRVADFKDFLALRKHAKADDFFVITGSLYFISEIRRYWKKHIEKSVLLTH
;
A
#
# COMPACT_ATOMS: atom_id res chain seq x y z
N PHE A 1 -3.52 2.24 -0.18
CA PHE A 1 -3.23 3.64 -0.54
C PHE A 1 -2.38 4.29 0.53
N GLY A 2 -1.30 4.99 0.16
CA GLY A 2 -0.46 5.75 1.10
C GLY A 2 -0.05 7.09 0.50
N ALA A 3 -0.30 8.19 1.20
CA ALA A 3 -0.13 9.56 0.69
C ALA A 3 0.80 10.41 1.54
N ILE A 4 1.17 11.57 1.00
CA ILE A 4 1.78 12.66 1.78
C ILE A 4 0.73 13.75 2.02
N ASP A 5 0.90 14.53 3.08
CA ASP A 5 -0.07 15.52 3.57
C ASP A 5 -0.40 16.68 2.61
N THR A 6 0.40 16.92 1.58
CA THR A 6 0.16 17.95 0.56
C THR A 6 -0.79 17.52 -0.57
N LYS A 7 -1.28 16.26 -0.57
CA LYS A 7 -2.18 15.75 -1.61
C LYS A 7 -3.66 16.05 -1.31
N PRO A 8 -4.53 16.09 -2.34
CA PRO A 8 -5.99 16.15 -2.15
C PRO A 8 -6.53 14.78 -1.70
N ILE A 9 -6.20 14.37 -0.47
CA ILE A 9 -6.43 13.00 0.03
C ILE A 9 -7.92 12.65 0.03
N ALA A 10 -8.80 13.56 0.45
CA ALA A 10 -10.24 13.30 0.48
C ALA A 10 -10.79 12.93 -0.90
N ASP A 11 -10.48 13.72 -1.93
CA ASP A 11 -10.94 13.48 -3.31
C ASP A 11 -10.38 12.17 -3.87
N MET A 12 -9.10 11.88 -3.58
CA MET A 12 -8.47 10.62 -3.98
C MET A 12 -9.15 9.40 -3.33
N LEU A 13 -9.51 9.49 -2.04
CA LEU A 13 -10.21 8.41 -1.34
C LEU A 13 -11.59 8.18 -1.96
N VAL A 14 -12.34 9.24 -2.27
CA VAL A 14 -13.64 9.16 -2.94
C VAL A 14 -13.49 8.49 -4.32
N ALA A 15 -12.48 8.85 -5.10
CA ALA A 15 -12.26 8.21 -6.40
C ALA A 15 -11.89 6.72 -6.26
N LEU A 16 -11.05 6.37 -5.28
CA LEU A 16 -10.56 5.01 -5.10
C LEU A 16 -11.60 4.06 -4.50
N GLU A 17 -12.46 4.53 -3.59
CA GLU A 17 -13.51 3.69 -3.00
C GLU A 17 -14.58 3.26 -4.01
N GLN A 18 -14.69 3.94 -5.16
CA GLN A 18 -15.58 3.53 -6.26
C GLN A 18 -15.01 2.36 -7.10
N ILE A 19 -13.72 2.07 -7.00
CA ILE A 19 -13.05 1.04 -7.80
C ILE A 19 -13.13 -0.33 -7.11
N GLY A 20 -13.10 -0.35 -5.78
CA GLY A 20 -13.18 -1.57 -4.99
C GLY A 20 -12.74 -1.35 -3.54
N ASP A 21 -12.42 -2.45 -2.86
CA ASP A 21 -12.03 -2.45 -1.45
C ASP A 21 -10.77 -1.61 -1.19
N LEU A 22 -10.94 -0.49 -0.48
CA LEU A 22 -9.88 0.46 -0.21
C LEU A 22 -9.28 0.26 1.18
N GLN A 23 -7.99 -0.09 1.21
CA GLN A 23 -7.18 -0.07 2.41
C GLN A 23 -6.19 1.11 2.39
N VAL A 24 -6.01 1.76 3.54
CA VAL A 24 -5.13 2.92 3.74
C VAL A 24 -3.98 2.56 4.66
N THR A 25 -2.82 3.19 4.47
CA THR A 25 -1.62 2.93 5.26
C THR A 25 -0.77 4.19 5.34
N SER A 26 0.13 4.24 6.32
CA SER A 26 1.21 5.22 6.39
C SER A 26 2.55 4.54 6.08
N PHE A 27 3.61 5.32 5.93
CA PHE A 27 4.92 4.80 5.53
C PHE A 27 6.05 5.70 6.04
N HIS A 28 7.30 5.26 5.87
CA HIS A 28 8.44 5.94 6.47
C HIS A 28 8.94 7.09 5.59
N TYR A 29 8.33 8.26 5.76
CA TYR A 29 8.71 9.50 5.07
C TYR A 29 8.30 10.73 5.88
N PRO A 30 9.08 11.84 5.90
CA PRO A 30 8.82 12.98 6.80
C PRO A 30 7.39 13.54 6.74
N ASN A 31 6.80 13.59 5.54
CA ASN A 31 5.46 14.14 5.32
C ASN A 31 4.43 13.06 4.99
N ALA A 32 4.69 11.80 5.34
CA ALA A 32 3.71 10.73 5.17
C ALA A 32 2.44 11.07 5.95
N TYR A 33 1.28 10.85 5.33
CA TYR A 33 0.01 11.12 5.97
C TYR A 33 -0.20 10.12 7.12
N PRO A 34 -0.48 10.59 8.36
CA PRO A 34 -0.66 9.72 9.51
C PRO A 34 -1.84 8.77 9.34
N LEU A 35 -1.70 7.53 9.80
CA LEU A 35 -2.71 6.49 9.63
C LEU A 35 -4.04 6.85 10.32
N GLU A 36 -3.95 7.51 11.47
CA GLU A 36 -5.05 7.91 12.33
C GLU A 36 -5.90 9.03 11.72
N LYS A 37 -5.34 9.78 10.76
CA LYS A 37 -6.04 10.87 10.06
C LYS A 37 -6.91 10.39 8.91
N TYR A 38 -6.75 9.15 8.45
CA TYR A 38 -7.68 8.57 7.47
C TYR A 38 -9.05 8.34 8.09
N PRO A 39 -10.17 8.42 7.35
CA PRO A 39 -11.49 8.07 7.88
C PRO A 39 -11.56 6.62 8.41
N GLU A 40 -12.26 6.39 9.53
CA GLU A 40 -12.36 5.08 10.19
C GLU A 40 -13.08 4.02 9.36
N ARG A 41 -13.88 4.42 8.38
CA ARG A 41 -14.59 3.50 7.49
C ARG A 41 -13.67 2.68 6.58
N PHE A 42 -12.43 3.12 6.37
CA PHE A 42 -11.47 2.39 5.54
C PHE A 42 -10.66 1.41 6.38
N GLY A 43 -10.34 0.26 5.78
CA GLY A 43 -9.40 -0.67 6.39
C GLY A 43 -8.04 0.00 6.56
N ARG A 44 -7.55 0.11 7.81
CA ARG A 44 -6.26 0.71 8.14
C ARG A 44 -5.22 -0.39 8.32
N VAL A 45 -4.14 -0.31 7.55
CA VAL A 45 -3.01 -1.24 7.60
C VAL A 45 -1.81 -0.51 8.19
N ALA A 46 -1.29 -0.99 9.33
CA ALA A 46 -0.16 -0.37 10.01
C ALA A 46 1.16 -0.55 9.25
N ASP A 47 1.41 -1.75 8.72
CA ASP A 47 2.57 -2.05 7.87
C ASP A 47 2.09 -2.57 6.51
N PHE A 48 2.50 -1.89 5.42
CA PHE A 48 2.11 -2.30 4.07
C PHE A 48 2.50 -3.76 3.74
N LYS A 49 3.46 -4.35 4.46
CA LYS A 49 3.85 -5.75 4.28
C LYS A 49 2.71 -6.71 4.60
N ASP A 50 1.81 -6.36 5.52
CA ASP A 50 0.63 -7.16 5.84
C ASP A 50 -0.32 -7.20 4.65
N PHE A 51 -0.51 -6.06 3.97
CA PHE A 51 -1.24 -6.01 2.70
C PHE A 51 -0.58 -6.87 1.63
N LEU A 52 0.75 -6.86 1.52
CA LEU A 52 1.46 -7.71 0.56
C LEU A 52 1.34 -9.20 0.88
N ALA A 53 1.18 -9.57 2.15
CA ALA A 53 1.04 -10.96 2.57
C ALA A 53 -0.29 -11.58 2.11
N LEU A 54 -1.33 -10.76 1.87
CA LEU A 54 -2.63 -11.19 1.35
C LEU A 54 -2.50 -11.96 0.02
N ARG A 55 -1.46 -11.67 -0.78
CA ARG A 55 -1.17 -12.38 -2.03
C ARG A 55 -1.05 -13.90 -1.88
N LYS A 56 -0.67 -14.39 -0.69
CA LYS A 56 -0.55 -15.83 -0.40
C LYS A 56 -1.90 -16.54 -0.40
N HIS A 57 -2.98 -15.79 -0.22
CA HIS A 57 -4.36 -16.27 -0.15
C HIS A 57 -5.20 -15.76 -1.33
N ALA A 58 -4.58 -15.08 -2.29
CA ALA A 58 -5.25 -14.52 -3.45
C ALA A 58 -5.70 -15.61 -4.43
N LYS A 59 -6.86 -15.40 -5.02
CA LYS A 59 -7.38 -16.17 -6.14
C LYS A 59 -6.76 -15.68 -7.45
N ALA A 60 -6.94 -16.45 -8.52
CA ALA A 60 -6.37 -16.14 -9.84
C ALA A 60 -6.94 -14.85 -10.47
N ASP A 61 -8.15 -14.46 -10.07
CA ASP A 61 -8.89 -13.27 -10.52
C ASP A 61 -8.73 -12.05 -9.60
N ASP A 62 -8.02 -12.19 -8.48
CA ASP A 62 -7.77 -11.06 -7.57
C ASP A 62 -6.72 -10.11 -8.17
N PHE A 63 -7.03 -8.82 -8.14
CA PHE A 63 -6.13 -7.76 -8.62
C PHE A 63 -5.83 -6.73 -7.53
N PHE A 64 -4.55 -6.60 -7.16
CA PHE A 64 -4.11 -5.70 -6.10
C PHE A 64 -3.48 -4.45 -6.67
N VAL A 65 -3.92 -3.27 -6.20
CA VAL A 65 -3.36 -1.98 -6.59
C VAL A 65 -2.67 -1.30 -5.42
N ILE A 66 -1.40 -0.95 -5.62
CA ILE A 66 -0.62 -0.12 -4.69
C ILE A 66 -0.44 1.24 -5.32
N THR A 67 -1.02 2.27 -4.70
CA THR A 67 -1.03 3.63 -5.24
C THR A 67 -1.00 4.71 -4.15
N GLY A 68 -0.89 5.97 -4.57
CA GLY A 68 -0.83 7.16 -3.73
C GLY A 68 0.42 7.99 -4.02
N SER A 69 1.40 7.98 -3.12
CA SER A 69 2.65 8.74 -3.24
C SER A 69 3.72 7.99 -4.04
N LEU A 70 4.51 8.69 -4.85
CA LEU A 70 5.70 8.13 -5.49
C LEU A 70 6.73 7.65 -4.46
N TYR A 71 6.84 8.32 -3.30
CA TYR A 71 7.73 7.90 -2.22
C TYR A 71 7.30 6.55 -1.63
N PHE A 72 5.99 6.39 -1.40
CA PHE A 72 5.40 5.14 -0.92
C PHE A 72 5.61 4.00 -1.92
N ILE A 73 5.27 4.23 -3.19
CA ILE A 73 5.48 3.23 -4.26
C ILE A 73 6.97 2.87 -4.40
N SER A 74 7.86 3.85 -4.26
CA SER A 74 9.32 3.62 -4.29
C SER A 74 9.79 2.76 -3.12
N GLU A 75 9.29 2.99 -1.90
CA GLU A 75 9.58 2.16 -0.74
C GLU A 75 9.16 0.71 -0.93
N ILE A 76 7.93 0.49 -1.41
CA ILE A 76 7.41 -0.84 -1.72
C ILE A 76 8.24 -1.51 -2.80
N ARG A 77 8.60 -0.80 -3.87
CA ARG A 77 9.44 -1.34 -4.95
C ARG A 77 10.82 -1.76 -4.42
N ARG A 78 11.45 -0.96 -3.55
CA ARG A 78 12.73 -1.33 -2.90
C ARG A 78 12.57 -2.56 -2.02
N TYR A 79 11.51 -2.62 -1.22
CA TYR A 79 11.20 -3.79 -0.39
C TYR A 79 11.03 -5.04 -1.25
N TRP A 80 10.21 -4.94 -2.31
CA TRP A 80 9.88 -6.05 -3.18
C TRP A 80 11.09 -6.59 -3.94
N LYS A 81 11.93 -5.71 -4.49
CA LYS A 81 13.17 -6.11 -5.19
C LYS A 81 14.07 -6.97 -4.28
N LYS A 82 14.29 -6.53 -3.04
CA LYS A 82 15.08 -7.27 -2.04
C LYS A 82 14.48 -8.64 -1.69
N HIS A 83 13.15 -8.79 -1.77
CA HIS A 83 12.47 -10.05 -1.44
C HIS A 83 12.41 -11.03 -2.62
N ILE A 84 12.33 -10.55 -3.87
CA ILE A 84 12.48 -11.40 -5.06
C ILE A 84 13.91 -11.96 -5.14
N GLU A 85 14.93 -11.13 -4.96
CA GLU A 85 16.33 -11.57 -5.06
C GLU A 85 16.62 -12.70 -4.06
N LYS A 86 16.09 -12.62 -2.83
CA LYS A 86 16.21 -13.68 -1.82
C LYS A 86 15.48 -14.97 -2.19
N SER A 87 14.29 -14.91 -2.79
CA SER A 87 13.56 -16.13 -3.16
C SER A 87 14.20 -16.88 -4.32
N VAL A 88 14.96 -16.18 -5.20
CA VAL A 88 15.69 -16.81 -6.31
C VAL A 88 17.01 -17.44 -5.84
N LEU A 89 17.67 -16.84 -4.84
CA LEU A 89 18.91 -17.37 -4.26
C LEU A 89 18.72 -18.61 -3.38
N LEU A 90 17.50 -18.90 -2.91
CA LEU A 90 17.17 -20.05 -2.06
C LEU A 90 16.72 -21.29 -2.86
N THR A 91 16.67 -21.20 -4.19
CA THR A 91 16.24 -22.28 -5.09
C THR A 91 17.39 -23.00 -5.79
N HIS A 92 18.65 -22.77 -5.39
CA HIS A 92 19.84 -23.43 -5.91
C HIS A 92 20.66 -24.05 -4.77
#